data_AF-A0A9D0XLW2-F1
#
_entry.id   AF-A0A9D0XLW2-F1
#
_cell.length_a   1.000
_cell.length_b   1.000
_cell.length_c   1.000
_cell.angle_alpha   90.00
_cell.angle_beta   90.00
_cell.angle_gamma   90.00
#
_symmetry.space_group_name_H-M   'P 1'
#
loop_
_entity.id
_entity.type
_entity.pdbx_description
1 polymer ?
#
loop_
_entity_poly.entity_id
_entity_poly.type
_entity_poly.pdbx_seq_one_letter_code
_entity_poly.pdbx_strand_id
1 'polypeptide(L)' 'MFKEFKEFIMTGNVVEFAVAVIMAAAIGAVVNGFVSDIVMPVVGQFSGGMNFEDMHIALNGETYPSLKAAEEAGAAV' A
#
# COMPACT_ATOMS: atom_id res chain seq x y z
N MET A 1 13.08 25.66 -23.62
CA MET A 1 12.98 24.63 -22.55
C MET A 1 12.22 23.36 -22.96
N PHE A 2 10.97 23.43 -23.45
CA PHE A 2 10.19 22.21 -23.76
C PHE A 2 10.80 21.36 -24.90
N LYS A 3 11.47 22.01 -25.87
CA LYS A 3 12.11 21.32 -26.99
C LYS A 3 13.38 20.61 -26.56
N GLU A 4 14.19 21.28 -25.74
CA GLU A 4 15.42 20.75 -25.15
C GLU A 4 15.12 19.62 -24.16
N PHE A 5 14.03 19.73 -23.38
CA PHE A 5 13.56 18.64 -22.53
C PHE A 5 13.11 17.42 -23.34
N LYS A 6 12.39 17.64 -24.46
CA LYS A 6 12.00 16.56 -25.37
C LYS A 6 13.23 15.87 -25.96
N GLU A 7 14.22 16.63 -26.42
CA GLU A 7 15.49 16.08 -26.94
C GLU A 7 16.25 15.29 -25.87
N PHE A 8 16.25 15.77 -24.63
CA PHE A 8 16.86 15.06 -23.50
C PHE A 8 16.19 13.71 -23.21
N ILE A 9 14.85 13.66 -23.07
CA ILE A 9 14.15 12.39 -22.79
C ILE A 9 14.20 11.41 -23.97
N MET A 10 14.30 11.93 -25.20
CA MET A 10 14.44 11.13 -26.42
C MET A 10 15.86 10.57 -26.59
N THR A 11 16.81 11.01 -25.78
CA THR A 11 18.19 10.52 -25.83
C THR A 11 18.31 9.24 -25.00
N GLY A 12 18.92 8.20 -25.59
CA GLY A 12 19.16 6.93 -24.90
C GLY A 12 17.86 6.21 -24.52
N ASN A 13 17.84 5.58 -23.34
CA ASN A 13 16.75 4.74 -22.84
C ASN A 13 15.93 5.37 -21.71
N VAL A 14 15.95 6.71 -21.59
CA VAL A 14 15.32 7.43 -20.47
C VAL A 14 13.81 7.16 -20.40
N VAL A 15 13.12 7.17 -21.54
CA VAL A 15 11.68 6.88 -21.61
C VAL A 15 11.37 5.44 -21.20
N GLU A 16 12.14 4.46 -21.69
CA GLU A 16 11.96 3.06 -21.31
C GLU A 16 12.16 2.83 -19.81
N PHE A 17 13.17 3.44 -19.22
CA PHE A 17 13.42 3.36 -17.78
C PHE A 17 12.28 3.99 -16.97
N ALA A 18 11.80 5.17 -17.39
CA ALA A 18 10.68 5.84 -16.75
C ALA A 18 9.40 4.99 -16.77
N VAL A 19 9.09 4.37 -17.92
CA VAL A 19 7.96 3.44 -18.04
C VAL A 19 8.15 2.23 -17.14
N ALA A 20 9.35 1.63 -17.08
CA ALA A 20 9.63 0.48 -16.23
C ALA A 20 9.39 0.77 -14.74
N VAL A 21 9.83 1.94 -14.25
CA VAL A 21 9.64 2.35 -12.85
C VAL A 21 8.16 2.58 -12.53
N ILE A 22 7.42 3.24 -13.43
CA ILE A 22 5.98 3.48 -13.25
C ILE A 22 5.23 2.13 -13.22
N MET A 23 5.57 1.22 -14.13
CA MET A 23 4.98 -0.12 -14.18
C MET A 23 5.28 -0.92 -12.92
N ALA A 24 6.51 -0.88 -12.41
CA ALA A 24 6.88 -1.56 -11.18
C ALA A 24 6.06 -1.05 -9.97
N ALA A 25 5.91 0.27 -9.85
CA ALA A 25 5.10 0.88 -8.79
C ALA A 25 3.61 0.50 -8.92
N ALA A 26 3.06 0.57 -10.13
CA ALA A 26 1.66 0.23 -10.39
C ALA A 26 1.34 -1.24 -10.11
N ILE A 27 2.23 -2.17 -10.53
CA ILE A 27 2.07 -3.60 -10.25
C ILE A 27 2.13 -3.86 -8.74
N GLY A 28 3.06 -3.21 -8.02
CA GLY A 28 3.12 -3.30 -6.57
C GLY A 28 1.81 -2.89 -5.90
N ALA A 29 1.20 -1.79 -6.33
CA ALA A 29 -0.10 -1.34 -5.81
C ALA A 29 -1.23 -2.35 -6.09
N VAL A 30 -1.28 -2.92 -7.29
CA VAL A 30 -2.27 -3.94 -7.66
C VAL A 30 -2.10 -5.21 -6.82
N VAL A 31 -0.86 -5.68 -6.64
CA VAL A 31 -0.57 -6.85 -5.81
C VAL A 31 -0.96 -6.60 -4.37
N ASN A 32 -0.64 -5.41 -3.82
CA ASN A 32 -1.01 -5.06 -2.45
C ASN A 32 -2.53 -5.01 -2.26
N GLY A 33 -3.27 -4.40 -3.18
CA GLY A 33 -4.73 -4.40 -3.14
C GLY A 33 -5.31 -5.80 -3.22
N PHE A 34 -4.78 -6.66 -4.11
CA PHE A 34 -5.20 -8.05 -4.19
C PHE A 34 -4.93 -8.82 -2.88
N VAL A 35 -3.74 -8.62 -2.28
CA VAL A 35 -3.41 -9.26 -1.01
C VAL A 35 -4.35 -8.78 0.10
N SER A 36 -4.53 -7.47 0.22
CA SER A 36 -5.37 -6.85 1.25
C SER A 36 -6.84 -7.24 1.13
N ASP A 37 -7.40 -7.15 -0.08
CA ASP A 37 -8.86 -7.22 -0.26
C ASP A 37 -9.35 -8.66 -0.53
N ILE A 38 -8.48 -9.56 -0.97
CA ILE A 38 -8.85 -10.93 -1.36
C ILE A 38 -8.08 -11.97 -0.53
N VAL A 39 -6.76 -11.88 -0.47
CA VAL A 39 -5.95 -12.93 0.19
C VAL A 39 -6.11 -12.87 1.71
N MET A 40 -5.99 -11.69 2.32
CA MET A 40 -6.04 -11.51 3.77
C MET A 40 -7.39 -11.94 4.38
N PRO A 41 -8.58 -11.63 3.79
CA PRO A 41 -9.85 -12.15 4.29
C PRO A 41 -9.92 -13.68 4.25
N VAL A 42 -9.42 -14.30 3.18
CA VAL A 42 -9.39 -15.76 3.04
C VAL A 42 -8.46 -16.39 4.08
N VAL A 43 -7.24 -15.86 4.22
CA VAL A 43 -6.27 -16.31 5.22
C VAL A 43 -6.79 -16.09 6.64
N GLY A 44 -7.43 -14.96 6.92
CA GLY A 44 -8.05 -14.63 8.20
C GLY A 44 -9.15 -15.63 8.58
N GLN A 45 -9.98 -16.04 7.61
CA GLN A 45 -10.98 -17.09 7.83
C GLN A 45 -10.35 -18.44 8.17
N PHE A 46 -9.29 -18.86 7.47
CA PHE A 46 -8.62 -20.15 7.72
C PHE A 46 -7.72 -20.16 8.96
N SER A 47 -7.25 -19.00 9.42
CA SER A 47 -6.42 -18.85 10.63
C SER A 47 -7.22 -18.71 11.93
N GLY A 48 -8.54 -18.91 11.90
CA GLY A 48 -9.41 -18.89 13.08
C GLY A 48 -10.12 -17.56 13.35
N GLY A 49 -10.30 -16.73 12.33
CA GLY A 49 -11.00 -15.44 12.45
C GLY A 49 -10.10 -14.29 12.93
N MET A 50 -8.77 -14.47 12.84
CA MET A 50 -7.81 -13.45 13.24
C MET A 50 -7.67 -12.44 12.08
N ASN A 51 -8.14 -11.20 12.30
CA ASN A 51 -7.86 -10.11 11.38
C ASN A 51 -6.50 -9.50 11.72
N PHE A 52 -5.46 -9.83 10.95
CA PHE A 52 -4.13 -9.25 11.11
C PHE A 52 -4.07 -7.77 10.77
N GLU A 53 -5.05 -7.26 10.01
CA GLU A 53 -5.19 -5.84 9.75
C GLU A 53 -5.62 -5.09 11.02
N ASP A 54 -6.46 -5.68 11.87
CA ASP A 54 -6.91 -5.04 13.11
C ASP A 54 -6.01 -5.35 14.32
N MET A 55 -4.89 -6.03 14.12
CA MET A 55 -3.99 -6.40 15.23
C MET A 55 -3.13 -5.20 15.64
N HIS A 56 -3.60 -4.47 16.65
CA HIS A 56 -2.94 -3.27 17.14
C HIS A 56 -2.94 -3.21 18.67
N ILE A 57 -2.02 -2.41 19.22
CA ILE A 57 -1.91 -2.17 20.65
C ILE A 57 -1.93 -0.66 20.85
N ALA A 58 -3.06 -0.13 21.33
CA ALA A 58 -3.12 1.29 21.62
C ALA A 58 -2.23 1.63 22.83
N LEU A 59 -1.33 2.58 22.60
CA LEU A 59 -0.35 3.04 23.59
C LEU A 59 -0.97 3.95 24.66
N ASN A 60 -2.24 4.33 24.48
CA ASN A 60 -3.03 5.06 25.47
C ASN A 60 -3.68 4.14 26.53
N GLY A 61 -3.52 2.82 26.40
CA GLY A 61 -4.04 1.83 27.36
C GLY A 61 -5.52 1.48 27.17
N GLU A 62 -6.20 2.02 26.16
CA GLU A 62 -7.56 1.62 25.79
C GLU A 62 -7.55 0.51 24.74
N THR A 63 -8.62 -0.27 24.64
CA THR A 63 -8.75 -1.32 23.62
C THR A 63 -9.80 -0.91 22.61
N TYR A 64 -9.42 -0.82 21.35
CA TYR A 64 -10.33 -0.48 20.26
C TYR A 64 -10.69 -1.72 19.43
N PRO A 65 -11.93 -1.79 18.92
CA PRO A 65 -12.40 -2.95 18.17
C PRO A 65 -11.76 -3.09 16.77
N SER A 66 -11.11 -2.05 16.25
CA SER A 66 -10.42 -2.06 14.96
C SER A 66 -9.33 -0.98 14.91
N LEU A 67 -8.33 -1.15 14.03
CA LEU A 67 -7.25 -0.16 13.87
C LEU A 67 -7.81 1.22 13.50
N LYS A 68 -8.82 1.22 12.62
CA LYS A 68 -9.48 2.41 12.14
C LYS A 68 -10.19 3.19 13.26
N ALA A 69 -10.82 2.49 14.20
CA ALA A 69 -11.47 3.12 15.34
C ALA A 69 -10.47 3.77 16.30
N ALA A 70 -9.27 3.20 16.42
CA ALA A 70 -8.22 3.76 17.25
C ALA A 70 -7.57 5.00 16.61
N GLU A 71 -7.32 4.98 15.30
CA GLU A 71 -6.86 6.14 14.54
C GLU A 71 -7.86 7.30 14.60
N GLU A 72 -9.16 7.02 14.44
CA GLU A 72 -10.24 8.02 14.54
C GLU A 72 -10.39 8.59 15.95
N ALA A 73 -10.11 7.79 16.99
CA ALA A 73 -10.06 8.25 18.38
C ALA A 73 -8.80 9.08 18.70
N GLY A 74 -7.87 9.20 17.74
CA GLY A 74 -6.57 9.87 17.94
C GLY A 74 -5.66 9.11 18.89
N ALA A 75 -5.92 7.82 19.12
CA ALA A 75 -5.07 6.96 19.90
C ALA A 75 -3.80 6.67 19.11
N ALA A 76 -2.64 6.77 19.75
CA ALA A 76 -1.40 6.26 19.18
C ALA A 76 -1.48 4.72 19.18
N VAL A 77 -1.52 4.13 17.99
CA VAL A 77 -1.63 2.68 17.74
C VAL A 77 -0.44 2.12 16.98
#